data_AF-A0A383CN98-F1
#
_entry.id   AF-A0A383CN98-F1
#
_cell.length_a   1.000
_cell.length_b   1.000
_cell.length_c   1.000
_cell.angle_alpha   90.00
_cell.angle_beta   90.00
_cell.angle_gamma   90.00
#
_symmetry.space_group_name_H-M   'P 1'
#
loop_
_entity.id
_entity.type
_entity.pdbx_description
1 polymer ?
#
loop_
_entity_poly.entity_id
_entity_poly.type
_entity_poly.pdbx_seq_one_letter_code
_entity_poly.pdbx_strand_id
1 'polypeptide(L)'
;MKITAIKTFVTNAGSFSRALLKVETDEGLYGWGEAYSTGPDLSVEPVADYLFKLIGGEDPRRIEFIMMKLMQEFRFPPGGVGLPAISALDHALWDISGKAAGLPVYMLLGGAVRDRIRVYRGAGGRNGKETAEAAHKLHESRGFTAFKTGPYMIDPDASRWGR
;
A
#
# COMPACT_ATOMS: atom_id res chain seq x y z
N MET A 1 10.12 -23.46 -2.96
CA MET A 1 9.97 -22.21 -2.21
C MET A 1 8.67 -22.24 -1.45
N LYS A 2 8.72 -21.98 -0.15
CA LYS A 2 7.58 -21.99 0.76
C LYS A 2 7.62 -20.79 1.69
N ILE A 3 6.46 -20.24 2.04
CA ILE A 3 6.33 -19.16 3.02
C ILE A 3 6.66 -19.70 4.42
N THR A 4 7.60 -19.06 5.13
CA THR A 4 8.08 -19.48 6.45
C THR A 4 7.75 -18.52 7.57
N ALA A 5 7.53 -17.24 7.27
CA ALA A 5 7.14 -16.24 8.26
C ALA A 5 6.48 -15.01 7.59
N ILE A 6 5.66 -14.30 8.37
CA ILE A 6 5.28 -12.92 8.12
C ILE A 6 5.77 -12.10 9.32
N LYS A 7 6.58 -11.07 9.06
CA LYS A 7 7.02 -10.11 10.08
C LYS A 7 6.34 -8.78 9.84
N THR A 8 5.74 -8.22 10.89
CA THR A 8 5.05 -6.94 10.81
C THR A 8 5.91 -5.84 11.41
N PHE A 9 5.96 -4.69 10.73
CA PHE A 9 6.67 -3.50 11.18
C PHE A 9 5.70 -2.33 11.17
N VAL A 10 5.24 -1.92 12.34
CA VAL A 10 4.44 -0.70 12.50
C VAL A 10 5.39 0.46 12.79
N THR A 11 5.33 1.50 11.97
CA THR A 11 6.19 2.68 12.04
C THR A 11 5.41 3.94 11.68
N ASN A 12 6.05 5.10 11.80
CA ASN A 12 5.48 6.38 11.38
C ASN A 12 6.17 6.88 10.12
N ALA A 13 5.39 7.20 9.10
CA ALA A 13 5.84 7.88 7.88
C ALA A 13 5.37 9.34 7.92
N GLY A 14 6.18 10.21 8.54
CA GLY A 14 5.77 11.57 8.89
C GLY A 14 4.73 11.55 10.01
N SER A 15 3.59 12.20 9.80
CA SER A 15 2.50 12.27 10.78
C SER A 15 1.53 11.09 10.73
N PHE A 16 1.74 10.11 9.85
CA PHE A 16 0.83 8.99 9.63
C PHE A 16 1.49 7.67 10.04
N SER A 17 0.72 6.82 10.72
CA SER A 17 1.11 5.45 10.98
C SER A 17 1.18 4.65 9.67
N ARG A 18 2.05 3.64 9.66
CA ARG A 18 2.24 2.72 8.55
C ARG A 18 2.60 1.34 9.06
N ALA A 19 1.95 0.32 8.50
CA ALA A 19 2.35 -1.07 8.73
C ALA A 19 2.94 -1.67 7.45
N LEU A 20 4.12 -2.28 7.59
CA LEU A 20 4.80 -3.02 6.53
C LEU A 20 4.84 -4.50 6.90
N LEU A 21 4.60 -5.38 5.93
CA LEU A 21 4.79 -6.81 6.06
C LEU A 21 6.04 -7.24 5.29
N LYS A 22 6.86 -8.05 5.94
CA LYS A 22 7.95 -8.80 5.31
C LYS A 22 7.59 -10.29 5.32
N VAL A 23 7.38 -10.86 4.14
CA VAL A 23 7.09 -12.29 3.99
C VAL A 23 8.38 -13.01 3.64
N GLU A 24 8.78 -13.98 4.46
CA GLU A 24 10.04 -14.73 4.31
C GLU A 24 9.78 -16.14 3.74
N THR A 25 10.78 -16.68 3.05
CA THR A 25 10.72 -18.02 2.43
C THR A 25 11.84 -18.94 2.90
N ASP A 26 11.68 -20.24 2.67
CA ASP A 26 12.70 -21.27 2.96
C ASP A 26 13.94 -21.22 2.04
N GLU A 27 13.87 -20.47 0.94
CA GLU A 27 14.97 -20.28 -0.02
C GLU A 27 15.70 -18.94 0.18
N GLY A 28 15.45 -18.23 1.28
CA GLY A 28 16.11 -16.97 1.63
C GLY A 28 15.60 -15.74 0.88
N LEU A 29 14.67 -15.89 -0.06
CA LEU A 29 13.94 -14.76 -0.64
C LEU A 29 12.90 -14.23 0.35
N TYR A 30 12.62 -12.94 0.25
CA TYR A 30 11.55 -12.28 0.97
C TYR A 30 10.90 -11.18 0.14
N GLY A 31 9.65 -10.88 0.46
CA GLY A 31 8.86 -9.84 -0.18
C GLY A 31 8.45 -8.77 0.81
N TRP A 32 8.28 -7.55 0.32
CA TRP A 32 7.74 -6.43 1.08
C TRP A 32 6.36 -6.04 0.59
N GLY A 33 5.51 -5.66 1.52
CA GLY A 33 4.23 -5.05 1.22
C GLY A 33 3.79 -4.05 2.26
N GLU A 34 2.98 -3.10 1.82
CA GLU A 34 2.44 -2.02 2.64
C GLU A 34 0.94 -2.23 2.88
N ALA A 35 0.52 -2.14 4.14
CA ALA A 35 -0.90 -2.08 4.51
C ALA A 35 -1.36 -0.62 4.56
N TYR A 36 -2.55 -0.36 4.03
CA TYR A 36 -3.18 0.96 4.12
C TYR A 36 -3.49 1.31 5.59
N SER A 37 -3.24 2.57 5.97
CA SER A 37 -3.57 3.08 7.31
C SER A 37 -5.05 3.44 7.40
N THR A 38 -5.84 2.60 8.07
CA THR A 38 -7.26 2.87 8.31
C THR A 38 -7.52 3.52 9.67
N GLY A 39 -6.48 3.70 10.48
CA GLY A 39 -6.53 4.36 11.79
C GLY A 39 -6.01 3.44 12.88
N PRO A 40 -6.69 2.33 13.21
CA PRO A 40 -6.26 1.40 14.25
C PRO A 40 -5.18 0.44 13.71
N ASP A 41 -4.05 0.97 13.25
CA ASP A 41 -3.04 0.20 12.48
C ASP A 41 -2.32 -0.88 13.30
N LEU A 42 -2.40 -0.83 14.63
CA LEU A 42 -1.97 -1.92 15.52
C LEU A 42 -2.77 -3.22 15.29
N SER A 43 -3.90 -3.15 14.60
CA SER A 43 -4.67 -4.32 14.19
C SER A 43 -4.02 -5.11 13.05
N VAL A 44 -3.05 -4.54 12.31
CA VAL A 44 -2.44 -5.21 11.15
C VAL A 44 -1.62 -6.43 11.56
N GLU A 45 -0.86 -6.35 12.65
CA GLU A 45 -0.03 -7.46 13.13
C GLU A 45 -0.82 -8.72 13.50
N PRO A 46 -1.85 -8.67 14.39
CA PRO A 46 -2.63 -9.87 14.71
C PRO A 46 -3.41 -10.41 13.50
N VAL A 47 -3.80 -9.57 12.55
CA VAL A 47 -4.40 -10.05 11.29
C VAL A 47 -3.35 -10.77 10.45
N ALA A 48 -2.14 -10.22 10.30
CA ALA A 48 -1.05 -10.87 9.57
C ALA A 48 -0.66 -12.22 10.19
N ASP A 49 -0.62 -12.33 11.52
CA ASP A 49 -0.41 -13.59 12.23
C ASP A 49 -1.49 -14.63 11.88
N TYR A 50 -2.75 -14.19 11.78
CA TYR A 50 -3.85 -15.06 11.37
C TYR A 50 -3.72 -15.48 9.90
N LEU A 51 -3.36 -14.57 8.99
CA LEU A 51 -3.09 -14.88 7.59
C LEU A 51 -1.99 -15.94 7.46
N PHE A 52 -0.90 -15.81 8.23
CA PHE A 52 0.20 -16.78 8.21
C PHE A 52 -0.26 -18.19 8.60
N LYS A 53 -1.15 -18.34 9.59
CA LYS A 53 -1.71 -19.65 9.95
C LYS A 53 -2.43 -20.35 8.79
N LEU A 54 -3.01 -19.56 7.87
CA LEU A 54 -3.74 -20.08 6.72
C LEU A 54 -2.82 -20.42 5.53
N ILE A 55 -1.67 -19.75 5.40
CA ILE A 55 -0.83 -19.82 4.19
C ILE A 55 0.60 -20.33 4.43
N GLY A 56 0.99 -20.55 5.67
CA GLY A 56 2.31 -21.07 6.02
C GLY A 56 2.60 -22.37 5.26
N GLY A 57 3.77 -22.46 4.63
CA GLY A 57 4.15 -23.61 3.80
C GLY A 57 3.65 -23.58 2.35
N GLU A 58 2.77 -22.66 1.97
CA GLU A 58 2.34 -22.48 0.58
C GLU A 58 3.47 -21.92 -0.29
N ASP A 59 3.43 -22.20 -1.59
CA ASP A 59 4.34 -21.59 -2.56
C ASP A 59 3.91 -20.13 -2.82
N PRO A 60 4.76 -19.12 -2.49
CA PRO A 60 4.39 -17.71 -2.61
C PRO A 60 4.12 -17.26 -4.04
N ARG A 61 4.54 -18.05 -5.05
CA ARG A 61 4.32 -17.76 -6.47
C ARG A 61 2.90 -18.07 -6.93
N ARG A 62 2.10 -18.76 -6.10
CA ARG A 62 0.69 -19.05 -6.36
C ARG A 62 -0.22 -17.91 -5.88
N ILE A 63 0.07 -16.69 -6.33
CA ILE A 63 -0.52 -15.44 -5.79
C ILE A 63 -2.05 -15.47 -5.82
N GLU A 64 -2.66 -15.67 -6.99
CA GLU A 64 -4.12 -15.69 -7.14
C GLU A 64 -4.76 -16.82 -6.32
N PHE A 65 -4.12 -17.98 -6.26
CA PHE A 65 -4.60 -19.09 -5.42
C PHE A 65 -4.62 -18.72 -3.94
N ILE A 66 -3.56 -18.08 -3.43
CA ILE A 66 -3.49 -17.63 -2.04
C ILE A 66 -4.54 -16.53 -1.79
N MET A 67 -4.70 -15.57 -2.70
CA MET A 67 -5.71 -14.51 -2.57
C MET A 67 -7.12 -15.07 -2.54
N MET A 68 -7.46 -15.97 -3.48
CA MET A 68 -8.75 -16.65 -3.49
C MET A 68 -8.98 -17.46 -2.21
N LYS A 69 -7.97 -18.23 -1.75
CA LYS A 69 -8.03 -18.98 -0.49
C LYS A 69 -8.39 -18.07 0.68
N LEU A 70 -7.66 -16.97 0.86
CA LEU A 70 -7.89 -16.03 1.96
C LEU A 70 -9.28 -15.38 1.91
N MET A 71 -9.76 -15.01 0.72
CA MET A 71 -11.10 -14.47 0.55
C MET A 71 -12.20 -15.47 0.93
N GLN A 72 -11.98 -16.78 0.70
CA GLN A 72 -12.92 -17.82 1.12
C GLN A 72 -12.83 -18.14 2.62
N GLU A 73 -11.61 -18.20 3.18
CA GLU A 73 -11.39 -18.49 4.60
C GLU A 73 -11.96 -17.39 5.52
N PHE A 74 -11.94 -16.13 5.09
CA PHE A 74 -12.56 -15.04 5.86
C PHE A 74 -14.09 -15.14 5.92
N ARG A 75 -14.72 -15.96 5.05
CA ARG A 75 -16.17 -16.20 4.84
C ARG A 75 -16.98 -14.93 4.54
N PHE A 76 -16.85 -13.90 5.34
CA PHE A 76 -17.43 -12.57 5.17
C PHE A 76 -16.43 -11.63 4.48
N PRO A 77 -16.92 -10.59 3.78
CA PRO A 77 -16.05 -9.56 3.21
C PRO A 77 -15.10 -8.97 4.28
N PRO A 78 -13.76 -9.00 4.08
CA PRO A 78 -12.79 -8.69 5.15
C PRO A 78 -12.77 -7.24 5.67
N GLY A 79 -13.43 -6.31 4.97
CA GLY A 79 -13.61 -4.92 5.41
C GLY A 79 -12.31 -4.12 5.58
N GLY A 80 -12.42 -2.98 6.27
CA GLY A 80 -11.33 -1.98 6.41
C GLY A 80 -10.17 -2.37 7.33
N VAL A 81 -10.25 -3.51 8.02
CA VAL A 81 -9.15 -4.03 8.86
C VAL A 81 -8.49 -5.24 8.20
N GLY A 82 -9.27 -6.16 7.62
CA GLY A 82 -8.74 -7.34 6.96
C GLY A 82 -8.09 -7.05 5.60
N LEU A 83 -8.76 -6.27 4.75
CA LEU A 83 -8.26 -6.00 3.38
C LEU A 83 -6.90 -5.29 3.33
N PRO A 84 -6.57 -4.33 4.21
CA PRO A 84 -5.23 -3.73 4.23
C PRO A 84 -4.10 -4.75 4.46
N ALA A 85 -4.28 -5.70 5.39
CA ALA A 85 -3.29 -6.73 5.65
C ALA A 85 -3.19 -7.74 4.49
N ILE A 86 -4.33 -8.12 3.89
CA ILE A 86 -4.37 -8.97 2.68
C ILE A 86 -3.65 -8.28 1.51
N SER A 87 -3.83 -6.97 1.34
CA SER A 87 -3.17 -6.18 0.29
C SER A 87 -1.65 -6.14 0.49
N ALA A 88 -1.19 -5.95 1.74
CA ALA A 88 0.23 -5.99 2.06
C ALA A 88 0.84 -7.37 1.79
N LEU A 89 0.11 -8.44 2.07
CA LEU A 89 0.53 -9.79 1.70
C LEU A 89 0.63 -9.94 0.17
N ASP A 90 -0.38 -9.54 -0.59
CA ASP A 90 -0.37 -9.59 -2.06
C ASP A 90 0.86 -8.89 -2.65
N HIS A 91 1.15 -7.66 -2.21
CA HIS A 91 2.35 -6.93 -2.61
C HIS A 91 3.63 -7.74 -2.38
N ALA A 92 3.76 -8.36 -1.20
CA ALA A 92 4.94 -9.15 -0.85
C ALA A 92 5.05 -10.43 -1.69
N LEU A 93 3.94 -11.08 -2.03
CA LEU A 93 3.94 -12.26 -2.91
C LEU A 93 4.37 -11.91 -4.35
N TRP A 94 3.94 -10.76 -4.87
CA TRP A 94 4.41 -10.25 -6.16
C TRP A 94 5.90 -9.89 -6.13
N ASP A 95 6.37 -9.24 -5.06
CA ASP A 95 7.78 -8.92 -4.87
C ASP A 95 8.66 -10.19 -4.82
N ILE A 96 8.24 -11.22 -4.06
CA ILE A 96 8.90 -12.54 -4.05
C ILE A 96 8.93 -13.15 -5.45
N SER A 97 7.79 -13.14 -6.15
CA SER A 97 7.68 -13.75 -7.48
C SER A 97 8.56 -13.04 -8.51
N GLY A 98 8.65 -11.71 -8.45
CA GLY A 98 9.58 -10.92 -9.27
C GLY A 98 11.03 -11.27 -9.00
N LYS A 99 11.43 -11.29 -7.72
CA LYS A 99 12.78 -11.69 -7.29
C LYS A 99 13.13 -13.12 -7.70
N ALA A 100 12.20 -14.06 -7.54
CA ALA A 100 12.37 -15.46 -7.92
C ALA A 100 12.55 -15.63 -9.44
N ALA A 101 11.88 -14.79 -10.23
CA ALA A 101 12.02 -14.78 -11.69
C ALA A 101 13.22 -13.95 -12.19
N GLY A 102 13.88 -13.18 -11.33
CA GLY A 102 14.90 -12.21 -11.75
C GLY A 102 14.34 -11.06 -12.58
N LEU A 103 13.04 -10.74 -12.42
CA LEU A 103 12.32 -9.75 -13.21
C LEU A 103 11.69 -8.67 -12.33
N PRO A 104 11.57 -7.42 -12.82
CA PRO A 104 10.73 -6.44 -12.16
C PRO A 104 9.25 -6.87 -12.26
N VAL A 105 8.46 -6.59 -11.21
CA VAL A 105 7.06 -7.07 -11.08
C VAL A 105 6.20 -6.77 -12.32
N TYR A 106 6.35 -5.60 -12.95
CA TYR A 106 5.55 -5.24 -14.13
C TYR A 106 5.73 -6.22 -15.31
N MET A 107 6.85 -6.93 -15.41
CA MET A 107 7.06 -7.97 -16.43
C MET A 107 6.17 -9.19 -16.19
N LEU A 108 5.86 -9.49 -14.93
CA LEU A 108 4.91 -10.54 -14.57
C LEU A 108 3.45 -10.13 -14.83
N LEU A 109 3.20 -8.83 -14.97
CA LEU A 109 1.89 -8.24 -15.28
C LEU A 109 1.66 -8.05 -16.80
N GLY A 110 2.44 -8.73 -17.64
CA GLY A 110 2.35 -8.62 -19.10
C GLY A 110 3.29 -7.59 -19.74
N GLY A 111 4.18 -6.97 -18.95
CA GLY A 111 5.18 -6.04 -19.45
C GLY A 111 4.74 -4.58 -19.43
N ALA A 112 5.72 -3.68 -19.62
CA ALA A 112 5.46 -2.25 -19.65
C ALA A 112 4.78 -1.85 -20.97
N VAL A 113 3.59 -1.26 -20.87
CA VAL A 113 2.84 -0.69 -22.02
C VAL A 113 3.07 0.82 -22.19
N ARG A 114 3.98 1.39 -21.41
CA ARG A 114 4.37 2.80 -21.39
C ARG A 114 5.72 2.95 -20.70
N ASP A 115 6.47 3.99 -21.05
CA ASP A 115 7.83 4.20 -20.51
C ASP A 115 7.84 4.93 -19.15
N ARG A 116 6.74 5.62 -18.80
CA ARG A 116 6.63 6.38 -17.54
C ARG A 116 5.18 6.53 -17.07
N ILE A 117 5.01 6.77 -15.77
CA ILE A 117 3.73 7.04 -15.12
C ILE A 117 3.61 8.55 -14.84
N ARG A 118 2.58 9.20 -15.41
CA ARG A 118 2.26 10.59 -15.06
C ARG A 118 1.68 10.64 -13.66
N VAL A 119 2.21 11.53 -12.83
CA VAL A 119 1.74 11.76 -11.45
C VAL A 119 1.14 13.15 -11.31
N TYR A 120 0.22 13.31 -10.37
CA TYR A 120 -0.28 14.61 -9.91
C TYR A 120 0.21 14.89 -8.49
N ARG A 121 0.19 16.16 -8.08
CA ARG A 121 0.52 16.55 -6.71
C ARG A 121 -0.61 17.35 -6.06
N GLY A 122 -0.82 17.14 -4.76
CA GLY A 122 -1.68 18.02 -3.98
C GLY A 122 -1.07 19.41 -3.92
N ALA A 123 -1.81 20.43 -4.33
CA ALA A 123 -1.49 21.82 -4.08
C ALA A 123 -2.51 22.36 -3.08
N GLY A 124 -2.01 23.01 -2.03
CA GLY A 124 -2.82 23.57 -0.97
C GLY A 124 -2.44 25.02 -0.71
N GLY A 125 -3.29 25.69 0.03
CA GLY A 125 -3.17 27.09 0.41
C GLY A 125 -4.45 27.49 1.12
N ARG A 126 -4.42 28.58 1.87
CA ARG A 126 -5.63 29.07 2.55
C ARG A 126 -6.64 29.64 1.56
N ASN A 127 -6.20 29.97 0.35
CA ASN A 127 -7.02 30.47 -0.73
C ASN A 127 -6.52 30.09 -2.12
N GLY A 128 -7.30 30.43 -3.14
CA GLY A 128 -6.98 30.12 -4.53
C GLY A 128 -5.65 30.73 -5.00
N LYS A 129 -5.31 31.93 -4.55
CA LYS A 129 -4.03 32.57 -4.87
C LYS A 129 -2.85 31.81 -4.27
N GLU A 130 -2.90 31.50 -2.98
CA GLU A 130 -1.85 30.71 -2.30
C GLU A 130 -1.72 29.30 -2.91
N THR A 131 -2.85 28.69 -3.25
CA THR A 131 -2.86 27.37 -3.91
C THR A 131 -2.20 27.42 -5.29
N ALA A 132 -2.48 28.48 -6.07
CA ALA A 132 -1.84 28.69 -7.37
C ALA A 132 -0.33 28.91 -7.22
N GLU A 133 0.10 29.75 -6.28
CA GLU A 133 1.52 29.99 -5.98
C GLU A 133 2.24 28.68 -5.59
N ALA A 134 1.61 27.85 -4.73
CA ALA A 134 2.15 26.55 -4.35
C ALA A 134 2.27 25.59 -5.56
N ALA A 135 1.26 25.58 -6.45
CA ALA A 135 1.28 24.78 -7.66
C ALA A 135 2.38 25.24 -8.65
N HIS A 136 2.54 26.56 -8.85
CA HIS A 136 3.62 27.12 -9.67
C HIS A 136 5.00 26.72 -9.13
N LYS A 137 5.22 26.85 -7.83
CA LYS A 137 6.48 26.42 -7.21
C LYS A 137 6.77 24.93 -7.41
N LEU A 138 5.75 24.07 -7.31
CA LEU A 138 5.89 22.63 -7.57
C LEU A 138 6.15 22.32 -9.05
N HIS A 139 5.58 23.10 -9.96
CA HIS A 139 5.87 23.01 -11.39
C HIS A 139 7.32 23.38 -11.68
N GLU A 140 7.80 24.54 -11.21
CA GLU A 140 9.15 25.02 -11.45
C GLU A 140 10.22 24.12 -10.82
N SER A 141 9.99 23.67 -9.58
CA SER A 141 11.00 22.89 -8.85
C SER A 141 11.00 21.39 -9.17
N ARG A 142 9.86 20.82 -9.60
CA ARG A 142 9.71 19.36 -9.77
C ARG A 142 8.98 18.92 -11.04
N GLY A 143 8.56 19.85 -11.89
CA GLY A 143 7.95 19.55 -13.20
C GLY A 143 6.50 19.06 -13.15
N PHE A 144 5.79 19.18 -12.02
CA PHE A 144 4.39 18.77 -11.96
C PHE A 144 3.51 19.63 -12.86
N THR A 145 2.62 19.00 -13.62
CA THR A 145 1.67 19.68 -14.54
C THR A 145 0.21 19.32 -14.27
N ALA A 146 -0.05 18.52 -13.24
CA ALA A 146 -1.38 18.12 -12.80
C ALA A 146 -1.46 18.25 -11.29
N PHE A 147 -2.54 18.87 -10.80
CA PHE A 147 -2.72 19.17 -9.39
C PHE A 147 -4.10 18.79 -8.91
N LYS A 148 -4.18 18.38 -7.64
CA LYS A 148 -5.44 18.18 -6.92
C LYS A 148 -5.54 19.21 -5.81
N THR A 149 -6.68 19.88 -5.71
CA THR A 149 -6.96 20.92 -4.72
C THR A 149 -8.28 20.63 -4.02
N GLY A 150 -8.50 21.22 -2.84
CA GLY A 150 -9.81 21.21 -2.19
C GLY A 150 -10.72 22.27 -2.80
N PRO A 151 -12.03 22.00 -2.97
CA PRO A 151 -12.98 23.01 -3.46
C PRO A 151 -13.39 24.03 -2.38
N TYR A 152 -13.13 23.74 -1.10
CA TYR A 152 -13.55 24.54 0.03
C TYR A 152 -12.36 25.03 0.85
N MET A 153 -12.42 26.31 1.27
CA MET A 153 -11.48 26.90 2.22
C MET A 153 -11.94 26.66 3.67
N ILE A 154 -12.45 25.47 3.95
CA ILE A 154 -12.96 25.14 5.28
C ILE A 154 -11.76 24.72 6.12
N ASP A 155 -11.56 25.38 7.26
CA ASP A 155 -10.69 24.85 8.29
C ASP A 155 -11.48 23.77 9.04
N PRO A 156 -11.21 22.47 8.80
CA PRO A 156 -11.95 21.39 9.46
C PRO A 156 -11.76 21.41 10.98
N ASP A 157 -10.71 22.08 11.48
CA ASP A 157 -10.38 22.18 12.90
C ASP A 157 -10.96 23.47 13.54
N ALA A 158 -11.49 24.41 12.75
CA ALA A 158 -12.05 25.66 13.28
C ALA A 158 -13.31 25.44 14.14
N SER A 159 -14.06 24.36 13.91
CA SER A 159 -15.17 23.96 14.77
C SER A 159 -15.48 22.47 14.59
N ARG A 160 -16.36 21.92 15.45
CA ARG A 160 -16.83 20.52 15.37
C ARG A 160 -17.34 20.09 13.98
N TRP A 161 -17.69 21.06 13.11
CA TRP A 161 -18.22 20.82 11.77
C TRP A 161 -17.34 21.34 10.64
N GLY A 162 -16.16 21.91 10.96
CA GLY A 162 -15.37 22.73 10.04
C GLY A 162 -16.10 24.01 9.63
N ARG A 163 -15.42 25.15 9.63
CA ARG A 163 -15.91 26.34 8.90
C ARG A 163 -14.79 26.99 8.13
#